data_AF-A0A2V7ILN8-F1
#
_entry.id   AF-A0A2V7ILN8-F1
#
_cell.length_a   1.000
_cell.length_b   1.000
_cell.length_c   1.000
_cell.angle_alpha   90.00
_cell.angle_beta   90.00
_cell.angle_gamma   90.00
#
_symmetry.space_group_name_H-M   'P 1'
#
loop_
_entity.id
_entity.type
_entity.pdbx_description
1 polymer ?
#
loop_
_entity_poly.entity_id
_entity_poly.type
_entity_poly.pdbx_seq_one_letter_code
_entity_poly.pdbx_strand_id
1 'polypeptide(L)'
;MNPPRLRDEPYVSDDTGTITPGMHEKDVYSVWGPPVAVRHLREFTYLFFKNGCEYTCGTLDVVTLQKGQVVDAIVRWPGHNYSGQSSSPASVEPHGPPPGGGNLKVRPDTT
;
A
#
# COMPACT_ATOMS: atom_id res chain seq x y z
N MET A 1 -19.00 13.89 -26.74
CA MET A 1 -18.45 12.99 -25.70
C MET A 1 -17.20 13.64 -25.12
N ASN A 2 -17.15 13.87 -23.80
CA ASN A 2 -15.86 14.03 -23.12
C ASN A 2 -15.20 12.65 -23.05
N PRO A 3 -13.88 12.51 -23.26
CA PRO A 3 -13.21 11.25 -22.98
C PRO A 3 -13.47 10.87 -21.52
N PRO A 4 -13.65 9.57 -21.20
CA PRO A 4 -13.68 9.16 -19.80
C PRO A 4 -12.38 9.66 -19.17
N ARG A 5 -12.47 10.49 -18.12
CA ARG A 5 -11.28 10.76 -17.32
C ARG A 5 -10.83 9.39 -16.82
N LEU A 6 -9.65 8.93 -17.23
CA LEU A 6 -8.98 7.88 -16.48
C LEU A 6 -8.95 8.36 -15.03
N ARG A 7 -9.63 7.64 -14.14
CA ARG A 7 -9.66 7.97 -12.71
C ARG A 7 -8.28 7.79 -12.09
N ASP A 8 -7.49 6.89 -12.66
CA ASP A 8 -6.06 6.77 -12.41
C ASP A 8 -5.29 7.87 -13.14
N GLU A 9 -4.48 8.61 -12.39
CA GLU A 9 -3.55 9.59 -12.93
C GLU A 9 -2.23 8.87 -13.27
N PRO A 10 -1.72 8.92 -14.52
CA PRO A 10 -0.45 8.30 -14.84
C PRO A 10 0.66 8.82 -13.92
N TYR A 11 1.27 7.91 -13.17
CA TYR A 11 2.42 8.22 -12.34
C TYR A 11 3.70 7.93 -13.13
N VAL A 12 4.32 8.99 -13.65
CA VAL A 12 5.56 8.94 -14.41
C VAL A 12 6.69 9.44 -13.51
N SER A 13 7.50 8.51 -13.02
CA SER A 13 8.69 8.77 -12.21
C SER A 13 9.78 7.78 -12.59
N ASP A 14 11.04 8.11 -12.30
CA ASP A 14 12.15 7.16 -12.41
C ASP A 14 12.01 6.08 -11.33
N ASP A 15 12.51 4.87 -11.59
CA ASP A 15 12.59 3.83 -10.55
C ASP A 15 13.31 4.40 -9.33
N THR A 16 12.60 4.46 -8.20
CA THR A 16 13.08 5.11 -6.99
C THR A 16 13.87 4.14 -6.11
N GLY A 17 13.87 2.84 -6.45
CA GLY A 17 14.71 1.83 -5.84
C GLY A 17 13.99 0.94 -4.83
N THR A 18 14.81 0.22 -4.06
CA THR A 18 14.35 -0.87 -3.19
C THR A 18 14.44 -0.51 -1.72
N ILE A 19 13.32 -0.61 -1.00
CA ILE A 19 13.30 -0.59 0.46
C ILE A 19 13.35 -2.01 1.04
N THR A 20 13.86 -2.14 2.26
CA THR A 20 14.12 -3.43 2.92
C THR A 20 13.60 -3.40 4.35
N PRO A 21 13.14 -4.54 4.92
CA PRO A 21 12.83 -4.62 6.34
C PRO A 21 13.93 -4.04 7.24
N GLY A 22 13.54 -3.34 8.29
CA GLY A 22 14.47 -2.70 9.24
C GLY A 22 14.93 -1.29 8.85
N MET A 23 14.71 -0.84 7.61
CA MET A 23 14.98 0.56 7.23
C MET A 23 14.17 1.53 8.09
N HIS A 24 14.74 2.67 8.43
CA HIS A 24 14.02 3.71 9.14
C HIS A 24 13.22 4.60 8.19
N GLU A 25 12.22 5.31 8.73
CA GLU A 25 11.36 6.23 7.97
C GLU A 25 12.15 7.20 7.08
N LYS A 26 13.22 7.81 7.60
CA LYS A 26 14.08 8.72 6.83
C LYS A 26 14.78 8.06 5.64
N ASP A 27 15.08 6.77 5.76
CA ASP A 27 15.76 6.01 4.71
C ASP A 27 14.75 5.70 3.61
N VAL A 28 13.50 5.36 3.97
CA VAL A 28 12.39 5.23 3.01
C VAL A 28 12.23 6.53 2.22
N TYR A 29 12.25 7.69 2.87
CA TYR A 29 12.15 8.99 2.18
C TYR A 29 13.32 9.29 1.27
N SER A 30 14.51 8.79 1.61
CA SER A 30 15.71 8.97 0.79
C SER A 30 15.66 8.12 -0.47
N VAL A 31 14.97 6.99 -0.43
CA VAL A 31 14.80 6.07 -1.57
C VAL A 31 13.58 6.49 -2.41
N TRP A 32 12.39 6.55 -1.81
CA TRP A 32 11.12 6.78 -2.53
C TRP A 32 10.62 8.24 -2.55
N GLY A 33 11.34 9.16 -1.91
CA GLY A 33 10.89 10.54 -1.75
C GLY A 33 9.82 10.70 -0.67
N PRO A 34 9.18 11.89 -0.59
CA PRO A 34 8.17 12.17 0.43
C PRO A 34 6.85 11.44 0.13
N PRO A 35 6.18 10.88 1.15
CA PRO A 35 4.87 10.26 0.99
C PRO A 35 3.79 11.33 0.77
N VAL A 36 2.71 10.95 0.08
CA VAL A 36 1.54 11.83 -0.10
C VAL A 36 0.65 11.89 1.15
N ALA A 37 0.75 10.88 2.02
CA ALA A 37 0.10 10.89 3.32
C ALA A 37 0.87 10.03 4.33
N VAL A 38 0.72 10.36 5.61
CA VAL A 38 1.27 9.61 6.74
C VAL A 38 0.16 9.38 7.75
N ARG A 39 0.05 8.15 8.27
CA ARG A 39 -0.89 7.81 9.34
C ARG A 39 -0.19 7.06 10.46
N HIS A 40 -0.34 7.54 11.69
CA HIS A 40 0.16 6.85 12.89
C HIS A 40 -0.98 6.12 13.60
N LEU A 41 -0.73 4.91 14.06
CA LEU A 41 -1.66 4.13 14.87
C LEU A 41 -0.90 3.23 15.86
N ARG A 42 -0.88 3.61 17.13
CA ARG A 42 -0.10 2.94 18.18
C ARG A 42 1.38 2.87 17.76
N GLU A 43 1.95 1.67 17.73
CA GLU A 43 3.34 1.42 17.34
C GLU A 43 3.56 1.46 15.82
N PHE A 44 2.49 1.59 15.03
CA PHE A 44 2.55 1.53 13.58
C PHE A 44 2.51 2.91 12.93
N THR A 45 3.26 3.04 11.84
CA THR A 45 3.18 4.17 10.91
C THR A 45 2.98 3.66 9.50
N TYR A 46 2.04 4.26 8.78
CA TYR A 46 1.72 3.92 7.40
C TYR A 46 2.09 5.11 6.52
N LEU A 47 3.00 4.89 5.58
CA LEU A 47 3.43 5.87 4.59
C LEU A 47 2.75 5.53 3.27
N PHE A 48 2.10 6.49 2.64
CA PHE A 48 1.37 6.29 1.40
C PHE A 48 2.06 6.99 0.24
N PHE A 49 2.26 6.28 -0.86
CA PHE A 49 2.93 6.78 -2.07
C PHE A 49 2.04 6.60 -3.30
N LYS A 50 2.10 7.57 -4.22
CA LYS A 50 1.40 7.46 -5.51
C LYS A 50 1.94 6.24 -6.28
N ASN A 51 1.06 5.59 -7.01
CA ASN A 51 1.37 4.46 -7.86
C ASN A 51 0.72 4.53 -9.25
N GLY A 52 -0.16 5.52 -9.47
CA GLY A 52 -0.82 5.76 -10.75
C GLY A 52 -1.85 4.69 -11.12
N CYS A 53 -2.25 3.86 -10.16
CA CYS A 53 -3.35 2.92 -10.29
C CYS A 53 -4.25 2.94 -9.05
N GLU A 54 -4.27 4.02 -8.27
CA GLU A 54 -4.92 4.06 -6.97
C GLU A 54 -6.38 3.66 -7.02
N TYR A 55 -7.08 4.01 -8.11
CA TYR A 55 -8.47 3.66 -8.32
C TYR A 55 -8.63 2.20 -8.77
N THR A 56 -7.84 1.73 -9.74
CA THR A 56 -7.94 0.35 -10.25
C THR A 56 -7.34 -0.71 -9.31
N CYS A 57 -6.23 -0.38 -8.65
CA CYS A 57 -5.58 -1.20 -7.62
C CYS A 57 -6.28 -1.11 -6.25
N GLY A 58 -7.13 -0.09 -6.03
CA GLY A 58 -7.88 0.12 -4.79
C GLY A 58 -7.03 0.57 -3.60
N THR A 59 -5.75 0.88 -3.82
CA THR A 59 -4.82 1.37 -2.80
C THR A 59 -3.65 2.12 -3.44
N LEU A 60 -3.13 3.07 -2.67
CA LEU A 60 -1.77 3.62 -2.85
C LEU A 60 -0.73 2.53 -2.54
N ASP A 61 0.53 2.79 -2.89
CA ASP A 61 1.62 2.00 -2.34
C ASP A 61 1.76 2.35 -0.85
N VAL A 62 1.91 1.33 -0.02
CA VAL A 62 1.90 1.49 1.44
C VAL A 62 3.14 0.86 2.03
N VAL A 63 3.91 1.65 2.77
CA VAL A 63 4.99 1.14 3.62
C VAL A 63 4.49 1.12 5.06
N THR A 64 4.56 -0.04 5.69
CA THR A 64 4.20 -0.22 7.09
C THR A 64 5.46 -0.25 7.93
N LEU A 65 5.53 0.66 8.89
CA LEU A 65 6.57 0.72 9.88
C LEU A 65 6.02 0.29 11.23
N GLN A 66 6.81 -0.42 12.01
CA GLN A 66 6.56 -0.68 13.42
C GLN A 66 7.75 -0.15 14.21
N LYS A 67 7.50 0.66 15.25
CA LYS A 67 8.57 1.30 16.04
C LYS A 67 9.58 2.08 15.16
N GLY A 68 9.07 2.69 14.09
CA GLY A 68 9.87 3.51 13.16
C GLY A 68 10.76 2.71 12.19
N GLN A 69 10.55 1.39 12.05
CA GLN A 69 11.27 0.55 11.09
C GLN A 69 10.31 -0.18 10.15
N VAL A 70 10.68 -0.32 8.88
CA VAL A 70 9.92 -1.04 7.86
C VAL A 70 9.72 -2.49 8.27
N VAL A 71 8.47 -2.95 8.29
CA VAL A 71 8.09 -4.34 8.55
C VAL A 71 7.34 -4.99 7.39
N ASP A 72 6.69 -4.20 6.52
CA ASP A 72 5.95 -4.70 5.36
C ASP A 72 5.74 -3.59 4.32
N ALA A 73 5.45 -3.97 3.08
CA ALA A 73 5.01 -3.05 2.04
C ALA A 73 4.00 -3.69 1.08
N ILE A 74 3.03 -2.88 0.65
CA ILE A 74 2.13 -3.16 -0.47
C ILE A 74 2.60 -2.29 -1.62
N VAL A 75 3.06 -2.94 -2.70
CA VAL A 75 3.66 -2.26 -3.84
C VAL A 75 2.93 -2.63 -5.11
N ARG A 76 2.42 -1.63 -5.81
CA ARG A 76 1.66 -1.74 -7.07
C ARG A 76 2.40 -1.08 -8.23
N TRP A 77 3.15 -0.03 -7.96
CA TRP A 77 3.93 0.64 -9.00
C TRP A 77 5.25 -0.10 -9.27
N PRO A 78 5.60 -0.41 -10.54
CA PRO A 78 6.80 -1.18 -10.88
C PRO A 78 8.14 -0.55 -10.49
N GLY A 79 8.22 0.77 -10.29
CA GLY A 79 9.45 1.44 -9.89
C GLY A 79 9.61 1.61 -8.37
N HIS A 80 8.64 1.13 -7.58
CA HIS A 80 8.81 0.90 -6.15
C HIS A 80 9.18 -0.56 -5.97
N ASN A 81 10.23 -0.84 -5.19
CA ASN A 81 10.68 -2.20 -4.96
C ASN A 81 10.76 -2.50 -3.45
N TYR A 82 10.28 -3.67 -3.03
CA TYR A 82 10.40 -4.14 -1.66
C TYR A 82 11.09 -5.50 -1.65
N SER A 83 12.20 -5.62 -0.90
CA SER A 83 12.97 -6.86 -0.85
C SER A 83 12.53 -7.85 0.23
N GLY A 84 11.59 -7.47 1.09
CA GLY A 84 11.01 -8.36 2.09
C GLY A 84 9.90 -9.24 1.50
N GLN A 85 9.45 -10.21 2.29
CA GLN A 85 8.26 -10.98 1.96
C GLN A 85 7.01 -10.15 2.26
N SER A 86 6.33 -9.66 1.21
CA SER A 86 5.08 -8.92 1.39
C SER A 86 4.00 -9.81 2.01
N SER A 87 3.23 -9.27 2.95
CA SER A 87 2.04 -9.95 3.49
C SER A 87 0.87 -9.99 2.49
N SER A 88 0.95 -9.19 1.42
CA SER A 88 -0.07 -9.09 0.36
C SER A 88 0.58 -9.07 -1.04
N PRO A 89 1.24 -10.17 -1.47
CA PRO A 89 1.94 -10.20 -2.75
C PRO A 89 0.95 -10.00 -3.91
N ALA A 90 1.31 -9.17 -4.89
CA ALA A 90 0.46 -8.91 -6.05
C ALA A 90 0.14 -10.19 -6.87
N SER A 91 1.01 -11.20 -6.81
CA SER A 91 0.87 -12.47 -7.53
C SER A 91 0.04 -13.53 -6.81
N VAL A 92 -0.47 -13.24 -5.61
CA VAL A 92 -1.42 -14.12 -4.93
C VAL A 92 -2.82 -13.62 -5.26
N GLU A 93 -3.53 -14.35 -6.14
CA GLU A 93 -4.96 -14.13 -6.29
C GLU A 93 -5.60 -14.25 -4.90
N PRO A 94 -6.46 -13.29 -4.48
CA PRO A 94 -7.22 -13.45 -3.26
C PRO A 94 -7.87 -14.82 -3.31
N HIS A 95 -7.57 -15.67 -2.33
CA HIS A 95 -8.39 -16.85 -2.14
C HIS A 95 -9.81 -16.31 -2.00
N GLY A 96 -10.66 -16.61 -3.00
CA GLY A 96 -12.07 -16.28 -2.93
C GLY A 96 -12.61 -16.73 -1.57
N PRO A 97 -13.72 -16.14 -1.10
CA PRO A 97 -14.27 -16.52 0.19
C PRO A 97 -14.30 -18.06 0.27
N PRO A 98 -13.81 -18.65 1.38
CA PRO A 98 -13.88 -20.10 1.52
C PRO A 98 -15.31 -20.55 1.20
N PRO A 99 -15.52 -21.69 0.52
CA PRO A 99 -16.87 -22.14 0.20
C PRO A 99 -17.64 -22.30 1.52
N GLY A 100 -18.51 -21.33 1.79
CA GLY A 100 -19.01 -21.05 3.14
C GLY A 100 -18.64 -19.63 3.58
N GLY A 101 -19.26 -18.63 2.93
CA GLY A 101 -19.11 -17.22 3.28
C GLY A 101 -19.27 -17.04 4.79
N GLY A 102 -18.22 -16.54 5.44
CA GLY A 102 -18.24 -16.26 6.85
C GLY A 102 -19.39 -15.31 7.16
N ASN A 103 -20.32 -15.75 8.01
CA ASN A 103 -21.42 -14.93 8.49
C ASN A 103 -20.82 -13.85 9.40
N LEU A 104 -20.28 -12.77 8.84
CA LEU A 104 -19.96 -11.59 9.61
C LEU A 104 -21.29 -10.98 10.05
N LYS A 105 -21.78 -11.41 11.23
CA LYS A 105 -22.91 -10.77 11.89
C LYS A 105 -22.45 -9.39 12.34
N VAL A 106 -22.71 -8.39 11.52
CA VAL A 106 -22.75 -7.00 11.97
C VAL A 106 -23.77 -6.95 13.10
N ARG A 107 -23.33 -6.63 14.32
CA ARG A 107 -24.26 -6.37 15.42
C ARG A 107 -25.02 -5.09 15.04
N PRO A 108 -26.36 -5.08 15.04
CA PRO A 108 -27.09 -3.85 14.82
C PRO A 108 -26.76 -2.87 15.96
N ASP A 109 -26.45 -1.64 15.59
CA ASP A 109 -26.23 -0.55 16.53
C ASP A 109 -27.44 -0.43 17.46
N THR A 110 -27.19 -0.52 18.76
CA THR A 110 -28.23 -0.35 19.77
C THR A 110 -28.34 1.15 20.04
N THR A 111 -29.41 1.75 19.52
CA THR A 111 -29.87 3.10 19.91
C THR A 111 -30.56 3.02 21.26
#